data_AF-A0A4U7AS96-F1
#
_entry.id   AF-A0A4U7AS96-F1
#
_cell.length_a   1.000
_cell.length_b   1.000
_cell.length_c   1.000
_cell.angle_alpha   90.00
_cell.angle_beta   90.00
_cell.angle_gamma   90.00
#
_symmetry.space_group_name_H-M   'P 1'
#
loop_
_entity.id
_entity.type
_entity.pdbx_description
1 polymer ?
#
loop_
_entity_poly.entity_id
_entity_poly.type
_entity_poly.pdbx_seq_one_letter_code
_entity_poly.pdbx_strand_id
1 'polypeptide(L)'
;MARANQQVLDSTSREVTKFCHPQDTQNLQLAIIHSKPSDEHQKQLHDLFGLPLSFWSKYEQEASGYFAAYDYPDSANALGAHTTTLRLLIKVAKTPEHPHSKDYAWLEFGIFTHWVPGGKVHVLVQCGDQPTTIDVLKQLRTEPVRRRCTRDPYAVQAYILEHLVKEFDASVWSWRDRVRQFEKDRLKPKTKAKAVDTTSEPDPDYQRMHEAFAAVTQHDSKVAVRIAEATQSDSASTKTISFLGLIFLPSTFVCSLFSTSFFSLQPTVDLDGSQGTPSTTHPDNIPTYWIVSDRFWIYWAFAIPLTLFTILVWSIWQNYTALRHPKASDMVPKGMKFGAMFSPRSKDRKKYHNGLNEIELGQKDCGPV
;
A
#
# COMPACT_ATOMS: atom_id res chain seq x y z
N MET A 1 11.25 -7.77 35.12
CA MET A 1 10.77 -7.57 33.74
C MET A 1 9.47 -6.75 33.67
N ALA A 2 8.40 -7.09 34.40
CA ALA A 2 7.12 -6.36 34.34
C ALA A 2 7.23 -4.84 34.67
N ARG A 3 7.96 -4.45 35.72
CA ARG A 3 8.16 -3.03 36.06
C ARG A 3 8.96 -2.24 35.02
N ALA A 4 9.96 -2.86 34.40
CA ALA A 4 10.78 -2.22 33.37
C ALA A 4 9.96 -2.01 32.08
N ASN A 5 9.15 -3.01 31.68
CA ASN A 5 8.26 -2.87 30.53
C ASN A 5 7.19 -1.79 30.76
N GLN A 6 6.64 -1.71 31.98
CA GLN A 6 5.68 -0.67 32.33
C GLN A 6 6.31 0.73 32.24
N GLN A 7 7.53 0.90 32.74
CA GLN A 7 8.24 2.18 32.68
C GLN A 7 8.49 2.66 31.24
N VAL A 8 8.79 1.73 30.32
CA VAL A 8 8.98 2.03 28.88
C VAL A 8 7.66 2.43 28.22
N LEU A 9 6.56 1.76 28.54
CA LEU A 9 5.22 2.09 28.06
C LEU A 9 4.75 3.45 28.57
N ASP A 10 5.00 3.75 29.84
CA ASP A 10 4.66 5.04 30.47
C ASP A 10 5.50 6.18 29.86
N SER A 11 6.78 5.92 29.55
CA SER A 11 7.65 6.87 28.84
C SER A 11 7.16 7.14 27.42
N THR A 12 6.82 6.09 26.69
CA THR A 12 6.28 6.18 25.32
C THR A 12 4.98 6.99 25.30
N SER A 13 4.07 6.72 26.23
CA SER A 13 2.80 7.43 26.35
C SER A 13 3.02 8.93 26.58
N ARG A 14 3.92 9.30 27.51
CA ARG A 14 4.24 10.71 27.78
C ARG A 14 4.79 11.45 26.56
N GLU A 15 5.71 10.82 25.82
CA GLU A 15 6.28 11.42 24.61
C GLU A 15 5.22 11.60 23.51
N VAL A 16 4.34 10.61 23.30
CA VAL A 16 3.26 10.73 22.31
C VAL A 16 2.23 11.78 22.72
N THR A 17 1.82 11.84 24.00
CA THR A 17 0.89 12.88 24.47
C THR A 17 1.45 14.28 24.23
N LYS A 18 2.75 14.48 24.50
CA LYS A 18 3.46 15.74 24.24
C LYS A 18 3.57 16.04 22.75
N PHE A 19 3.75 15.00 21.92
CA PHE A 19 3.79 15.15 20.46
C PHE A 19 2.44 15.60 19.89
N CYS A 20 1.33 15.02 20.37
CA CYS A 20 -0.02 15.37 19.96
C CYS A 20 -0.48 16.77 20.39
N HIS A 21 0.21 17.40 21.35
CA HIS A 21 -0.05 18.79 21.79
C HIS A 21 1.05 19.70 21.24
N PRO A 22 0.92 20.21 19.99
CA PRO A 22 1.96 21.01 19.37
C PRO A 22 2.19 22.31 20.14
N GLN A 23 3.44 22.60 20.45
CA GLN A 23 3.85 23.96 20.82
C GLN A 23 3.99 24.77 19.53
N ASP A 24 3.11 25.77 19.35
CA ASP A 24 2.98 26.56 18.11
C ASP A 24 4.23 27.37 17.72
N THR A 25 5.26 27.36 18.56
CA THR A 25 6.50 28.13 18.40
C THR A 25 7.59 27.43 17.58
N GLN A 26 7.49 26.11 17.33
CA GLN A 26 8.52 25.37 16.58
C GLN A 26 8.01 24.84 15.24
N ASN A 27 8.71 25.21 14.16
CA ASN A 27 8.43 24.71 12.81
C ASN A 27 8.76 23.21 12.63
N LEU A 28 9.56 22.62 13.53
CA LEU A 28 9.88 21.19 13.50
C LEU A 28 9.67 20.59 14.89
N GLN A 29 8.76 19.63 15.00
CA GLN A 29 8.49 18.88 16.21
C GLN A 29 8.98 17.44 16.03
N LEU A 30 9.78 16.95 16.98
CA LEU A 30 10.33 15.60 16.96
C LEU A 30 9.91 14.85 18.22
N ALA A 31 9.39 13.63 18.08
CA ALA A 31 9.21 12.68 19.17
C ALA A 31 9.98 11.38 18.88
N ILE A 32 10.64 10.86 19.91
CA ILE A 32 11.35 9.59 19.85
C ILE A 32 10.67 8.63 20.83
N ILE A 33 10.27 7.46 20.34
CA ILE A 33 9.62 6.42 21.13
C ILE A 33 10.42 5.13 21.04
N HIS A 34 10.41 4.35 22.12
CA HIS A 34 11.16 3.10 22.22
C HIS A 34 10.29 1.85 22.13
N SER A 35 8.97 2.04 22.11
CA SER A 35 8.00 0.95 22.03
C SER A 35 6.75 1.39 21.27
N LYS A 36 5.94 0.41 20.85
CA LYS A 36 4.64 0.67 20.24
C LYS A 36 3.70 1.37 21.26
N PRO A 37 3.04 2.48 20.88
CA PRO A 37 2.12 3.19 21.76
C PRO A 37 0.79 2.45 21.93
N SER A 38 -0.02 2.85 22.92
CA SER A 38 -1.37 2.28 23.15
C SER A 38 -2.29 2.56 21.96
N ASP A 39 -3.34 1.74 21.79
CA ASP A 39 -4.27 1.86 20.66
C ASP A 39 -5.00 3.21 20.63
N GLU A 40 -5.22 3.83 21.79
CA GLU A 40 -5.78 5.18 21.89
C GLU A 40 -4.81 6.23 21.30
N HIS A 41 -3.54 6.17 21.68
CA HIS A 41 -2.51 7.04 21.12
C HIS A 41 -2.28 6.79 19.62
N GLN A 42 -2.39 5.54 19.16
CA GLN A 42 -2.30 5.22 17.73
C GLN A 42 -3.43 5.90 16.94
N LYS A 43 -4.66 5.89 17.47
CA LYS A 43 -5.80 6.61 16.87
C LYS A 43 -5.60 8.13 16.89
N GLN A 44 -5.13 8.68 18.00
CA GLN A 44 -4.82 10.12 18.08
C GLN A 44 -3.77 10.55 17.04
N LEU A 45 -2.72 9.76 16.85
CA LEU A 45 -1.70 10.03 15.82
C LEU A 45 -2.27 9.95 14.40
N HIS A 46 -3.20 9.02 14.15
CA HIS A 46 -3.90 8.92 12.89
C HIS A 46 -4.77 10.16 12.64
N ASP A 47 -5.61 10.53 13.60
CA ASP A 47 -6.58 11.61 13.46
C ASP A 47 -5.89 12.99 13.32
N LEU A 48 -4.77 13.20 14.01
CA LEU A 48 -4.05 14.48 13.99
C LEU A 48 -3.09 14.63 12.82
N PHE A 49 -2.38 13.56 12.43
CA PHE A 49 -1.27 13.66 11.48
C PHE A 49 -1.44 12.77 10.24
N GLY A 50 -2.48 11.94 10.18
CA GLY A 50 -2.69 11.01 9.07
C GLY A 50 -1.74 9.80 9.09
N LEU A 51 -1.17 9.44 10.24
CA LEU A 51 -0.35 8.23 10.36
C LEU A 51 -1.24 6.98 10.13
N PRO A 52 -0.96 6.12 9.13
CA PRO A 52 -1.79 4.94 8.87
C PRO A 52 -1.79 3.98 10.07
N LEU A 53 -2.97 3.49 10.48
CA LEU A 53 -3.07 2.50 11.56
C LEU A 53 -2.33 1.19 11.22
N SER A 54 -2.17 0.90 9.92
CA SER A 54 -1.40 -0.26 9.44
C SER A 54 0.07 -0.19 9.84
N PHE A 55 0.63 1.01 10.08
CA PHE A 55 1.98 1.22 10.60
C PHE A 55 2.25 0.42 11.88
N TRP A 56 1.22 0.26 12.71
CA TRP A 56 1.29 -0.46 13.97
C TRP A 56 0.90 -1.93 13.88
N SER A 57 0.51 -2.40 12.68
CA SER A 57 0.16 -3.79 12.46
C SER A 57 1.37 -4.70 12.65
N LYS A 58 1.13 -5.95 13.06
CA LYS A 58 2.20 -6.94 13.20
C LYS A 58 2.98 -7.10 11.89
N TYR A 59 2.27 -7.11 10.76
CA TYR A 59 2.87 -7.25 9.44
C TYR A 59 3.89 -6.15 9.14
N GLU A 60 3.51 -4.89 9.32
CA GLU A 60 4.41 -3.76 9.05
C GLU A 60 5.52 -3.65 10.10
N GLN A 61 5.24 -3.94 11.37
CA GLN A 61 6.25 -3.90 12.43
C GLN A 61 7.33 -4.98 12.27
N GLU A 62 6.99 -6.15 11.72
CA GLU A 62 7.92 -7.27 11.48
C GLU A 62 8.52 -7.28 10.06
N ALA A 63 8.12 -6.36 9.18
CA ALA A 63 8.67 -6.24 7.84
C ALA A 63 10.15 -5.81 7.88
N SER A 64 10.99 -6.41 7.03
CA SER A 64 12.41 -6.04 6.92
C SER A 64 12.62 -4.57 6.51
N GLY A 65 11.71 -4.06 5.68
CA GLY A 65 11.56 -2.64 5.47
C GLY A 65 10.48 -2.31 4.44
N TYR A 66 9.95 -1.10 4.52
CA TYR A 66 9.03 -0.54 3.53
C TYR A 66 9.07 0.98 3.59
N PHE A 67 8.61 1.60 2.50
CA PHE A 67 8.43 3.03 2.40
C PHE A 67 7.06 3.32 1.79
N ALA A 68 6.34 4.29 2.34
CA ALA A 68 5.11 4.80 1.74
C ALA A 68 5.02 6.32 1.89
N ALA A 69 4.40 6.97 0.92
CA ALA A 69 4.16 8.40 0.92
C ALA A 69 2.74 8.70 0.44
N TYR A 70 2.09 9.69 1.05
CA TYR A 70 0.72 10.08 0.74
C TYR A 70 0.57 11.59 0.76
N ASP A 71 -0.09 12.12 -0.26
CA ASP A 71 -0.50 13.51 -0.36
C ASP A 71 -1.94 13.69 0.15
N TYR A 72 -2.14 14.72 0.96
CA TYR A 72 -3.44 15.13 1.47
C TYR A 72 -3.78 16.50 0.91
N PRO A 73 -4.75 16.61 -0.02
CA PRO A 73 -5.14 17.89 -0.58
C PRO A 73 -5.90 18.75 0.45
N ASP A 74 -5.76 20.07 0.34
CA ASP A 74 -6.54 21.05 1.10
C ASP A 74 -7.92 21.30 0.46
N SER A 75 -8.71 22.20 1.07
CA SER A 75 -10.04 22.57 0.55
C SER A 75 -10.02 23.25 -0.83
N ALA A 76 -8.87 23.80 -1.24
CA ALA A 76 -8.64 24.39 -2.55
C ALA A 76 -8.06 23.39 -3.56
N ASN A 77 -7.96 22.10 -3.20
CA ASN A 77 -7.32 21.04 -3.99
C ASN A 77 -5.82 21.29 -4.28
N ALA A 78 -5.18 22.13 -3.48
CA ALA A 78 -3.72 22.25 -3.42
C ALA A 78 -3.15 21.25 -2.41
N LEU A 79 -1.83 21.06 -2.37
CA LEU A 79 -1.20 20.20 -1.37
C LEU A 79 -1.44 20.81 0.03
N GLY A 80 -2.16 20.08 0.90
CA GLY A 80 -2.41 20.50 2.29
C GLY A 80 -1.41 19.87 3.26
N ALA A 81 -1.06 18.60 3.06
CA ALA A 81 0.00 17.91 3.79
C ALA A 81 0.61 16.78 2.97
N HIS A 82 1.85 16.44 3.26
CA HIS A 82 2.55 15.29 2.71
C HIS A 82 3.04 14.41 3.87
N THR A 83 2.68 13.14 3.86
CA THR A 83 3.18 12.19 4.85
C THR A 83 4.12 11.19 4.21
N THR A 84 5.13 10.76 4.98
CA THR A 84 5.92 9.58 4.62
C THR A 84 6.09 8.67 5.81
N THR A 85 6.22 7.38 5.53
CA THR A 85 6.53 6.32 6.50
C THR A 85 7.69 5.51 5.97
N LEU A 86 8.62 5.16 6.86
CA LEU A 86 9.77 4.33 6.56
C LEU A 86 9.97 3.35 7.72
N ARG A 87 9.98 2.06 7.42
CA ARG A 87 10.37 1.00 8.36
C ARG A 87 11.64 0.35 7.85
N LEU A 88 12.58 0.09 8.75
CA LEU A 88 13.83 -0.62 8.47
C LEU A 88 14.22 -1.50 9.67
N LEU A 89 14.65 -2.72 9.37
CA LEU A 89 15.28 -3.64 10.33
C LEU A 89 16.74 -3.88 9.93
N ILE A 90 17.67 -3.68 10.87
CA ILE A 90 19.09 -3.94 10.66
C ILE A 90 19.53 -5.06 11.59
N LYS A 91 19.99 -6.18 11.02
CA LYS A 91 20.49 -7.33 11.79
C LYS A 91 21.96 -7.10 12.15
N VAL A 92 22.29 -6.93 13.41
CA VAL A 92 23.69 -6.71 13.84
C VAL A 92 24.20 -7.96 14.56
N ALA A 93 25.41 -8.41 14.21
CA ALA A 93 26.06 -9.50 14.93
C ALA A 93 26.40 -9.03 16.35
N LYS A 94 26.13 -9.88 17.34
CA LYS A 94 26.47 -9.64 18.75
C LYS A 94 27.24 -10.82 19.30
N THR A 95 28.16 -10.54 20.22
CA THR A 95 28.77 -11.59 21.01
C THR A 95 27.69 -12.17 21.95
N PRO A 96 27.43 -13.48 21.91
CA PRO A 96 26.46 -14.10 22.80
C PRO A 96 26.94 -13.95 24.25
N GLU A 97 26.10 -13.36 25.12
CA GLU A 97 26.37 -13.21 26.55
C GLU A 97 26.32 -14.57 27.29
N HIS A 98 25.51 -15.49 26.77
CA HIS A 98 25.30 -16.84 27.32
C HIS A 98 25.30 -17.91 26.21
N PRO A 99 25.58 -19.19 26.53
CA PRO A 99 25.66 -20.28 25.54
C PRO A 99 24.41 -20.47 24.67
N HIS A 100 23.24 -20.03 25.14
CA HIS A 100 21.96 -20.11 24.43
C HIS A 100 21.41 -18.74 23.98
N SER A 101 22.16 -17.67 24.19
CA SER A 101 21.77 -16.34 23.72
C SER A 101 22.00 -16.23 22.22
N LYS A 102 21.13 -15.47 21.55
CA LYS A 102 21.29 -15.18 20.12
C LYS A 102 22.60 -14.42 19.90
N ASP A 103 23.35 -14.80 18.88
CA ASP A 103 24.55 -14.11 18.43
C ASP A 103 24.24 -12.89 17.54
N TYR A 104 23.02 -12.35 17.66
CA TYR A 104 22.56 -11.21 16.91
C TYR A 104 21.48 -10.43 17.65
N ALA A 105 21.33 -9.17 17.26
CA ALA A 105 20.19 -8.34 17.60
C ALA A 105 19.62 -7.65 16.37
N TRP A 106 18.34 -7.28 16.45
CA TRP A 106 17.71 -6.41 15.47
C TRP A 106 17.76 -4.97 16.01
N LEU A 107 18.25 -4.06 15.18
CA LEU A 107 17.98 -2.64 15.33
C LEU A 107 16.72 -2.34 14.54
N GLU A 108 15.78 -1.68 15.21
CA GLU A 108 14.47 -1.41 14.67
C GLU A 108 14.30 0.09 14.48
N PHE A 109 13.93 0.50 13.26
CA PHE A 109 13.62 1.89 12.94
C PHE A 109 12.25 1.98 12.30
N GLY A 110 11.39 2.83 12.85
CA GLY A 110 10.11 3.23 12.27
C GLY A 110 10.06 4.75 12.27
N ILE A 111 9.99 5.37 11.10
CA ILE A 111 10.05 6.82 10.94
C ILE A 111 8.78 7.25 10.24
N PHE A 112 8.11 8.24 10.81
CA PHE A 112 6.97 8.89 10.21
C PHE A 112 7.22 10.39 10.16
N THR A 113 6.87 10.99 9.03
CA THR A 113 6.85 12.45 8.90
C THR A 113 5.52 12.92 8.37
N HIS A 114 5.05 14.02 8.95
CA HIS A 114 3.94 14.81 8.45
C HIS A 114 4.47 16.21 8.15
N TRP A 115 4.51 16.57 6.87
CA TRP A 115 5.03 17.84 6.37
C TRP A 115 3.87 18.68 5.82
N VAL A 116 3.85 19.97 6.18
CA VAL A 116 2.81 20.91 5.76
C VAL A 116 3.46 22.06 4.99
N PRO A 117 2.94 22.43 3.81
CA PRO A 117 3.32 23.65 3.12
C PRO A 117 3.19 24.86 4.04
N GLY A 118 4.26 25.65 4.16
CA GLY A 118 4.40 26.67 5.22
C GLY A 118 5.47 26.32 6.24
N GLY A 119 6.04 25.12 6.14
CA GLY A 119 7.27 24.73 6.82
C GLY A 119 7.07 24.14 8.21
N LYS A 120 5.85 23.71 8.55
CA LYS A 120 5.60 22.89 9.75
C LYS A 120 5.89 21.43 9.43
N VAL A 121 6.68 20.77 10.28
CA VAL A 121 7.09 19.38 10.12
C VAL A 121 6.98 18.66 11.45
N HIS A 122 6.26 17.54 11.46
CA HIS A 122 6.15 16.66 12.61
C HIS A 122 6.87 15.35 12.28
N VAL A 123 7.78 14.92 13.15
CA VAL A 123 8.59 13.73 12.98
C VAL A 123 8.40 12.82 14.19
N LEU A 124 7.94 11.60 13.94
CA LEU A 124 7.85 10.55 14.94
C LEU A 124 8.86 9.46 14.58
N VAL A 125 9.73 9.10 15.51
CA VAL A 125 10.72 8.04 15.31
C VAL A 125 10.59 6.98 16.40
N GLN A 126 10.28 5.76 16.00
CA GLN A 126 10.39 4.55 16.80
C GLN A 126 11.79 3.96 16.61
N CYS A 127 12.60 3.95 17.66
CA CYS A 127 13.92 3.31 17.64
C CYS A 127 14.35 2.78 19.02
N GLY A 128 15.27 1.83 19.04
CA GLY A 128 15.91 1.38 20.28
C GLY A 128 16.80 2.44 20.94
N ASP A 129 17.33 2.12 22.13
CA ASP A 129 18.22 2.99 22.92
C ASP A 129 19.66 3.03 22.37
N GLN A 130 19.83 3.42 21.11
CA GLN A 130 21.16 3.63 20.51
C GLN A 130 21.57 5.11 20.65
N PRO A 131 22.61 5.43 21.45
CA PRO A 131 23.00 6.82 21.71
C PRO A 131 23.38 7.58 20.44
N THR A 132 24.12 6.94 19.53
CA THR A 132 24.55 7.51 18.25
C THR A 132 23.36 7.95 17.41
N THR A 133 22.36 7.08 17.29
CA THR A 133 21.15 7.39 16.52
C THR A 133 20.33 8.49 17.17
N ILE A 134 20.15 8.44 18.49
CA ILE A 134 19.40 9.46 19.24
C ILE A 134 20.05 10.84 19.09
N ASP A 135 21.38 10.92 19.13
CA ASP A 135 22.10 12.18 18.97
C ASP A 135 21.96 12.75 17.56
N VAL A 136 21.96 11.90 16.53
CA VAL A 136 21.67 12.33 15.15
C VAL A 136 20.23 12.80 15.01
N LEU A 137 19.26 12.08 15.59
CA LEU A 137 17.86 12.51 15.55
C LEU A 137 17.67 13.88 16.21
N LYS A 138 18.37 14.17 17.31
CA LYS A 138 18.33 15.49 17.95
C LYS A 138 18.87 16.62 17.07
N GLN A 139 19.80 16.33 16.13
CA GLN A 139 20.32 17.32 15.17
C GLN A 139 19.25 17.80 14.18
N LEU A 140 18.13 17.09 14.01
CA LEU A 140 17.00 17.58 13.20
C LEU A 140 16.44 18.92 13.72
N ARG A 141 16.62 19.22 15.01
CA ARG A 141 16.19 20.48 15.63
C ARG A 141 17.20 21.62 15.47
N THR A 142 18.43 21.36 15.06
CA THR A 142 19.49 22.37 14.96
C THR A 142 19.61 22.94 13.55
N GLU A 143 20.11 24.17 13.43
CA GLU A 143 20.47 24.74 12.13
C GLU A 143 21.83 24.18 11.65
N PRO A 144 22.01 23.92 10.34
CA PRO A 144 21.12 24.24 9.22
C PRO A 144 20.10 23.14 8.86
N VAL A 145 20.11 22.00 9.57
CA VAL A 145 19.32 20.80 9.24
C VAL A 145 17.82 21.09 9.32
N ARG A 146 17.38 21.76 10.39
CA ARG A 146 15.99 22.15 10.59
C ARG A 146 15.42 22.93 9.40
N ARG A 147 16.13 23.96 8.93
CA ARG A 147 15.71 24.75 7.77
C ARG A 147 15.54 23.90 6.50
N ARG A 148 16.42 22.92 6.28
CA ARG A 148 16.29 21.99 5.15
C ARG A 148 15.04 21.12 5.28
N CYS A 149 14.81 20.55 6.46
CA CYS A 149 13.63 19.73 6.76
C CYS A 149 12.31 20.50 6.56
N THR A 150 12.28 21.80 6.89
CA THR A 150 11.07 22.61 6.68
C THR A 150 10.77 22.94 5.22
N ARG A 151 11.77 22.84 4.32
CA ARG A 151 11.62 23.20 2.90
C ARG A 151 11.32 22.02 1.99
N ASP A 152 11.76 20.83 2.39
CA ASP A 152 11.68 19.62 1.57
C ASP A 152 11.04 18.49 2.40
N PRO A 153 9.91 17.92 1.93
CA PRO A 153 9.23 16.83 2.63
C PRO A 153 10.07 15.56 2.82
N TYR A 154 11.12 15.34 2.02
CA TYR A 154 11.99 14.17 2.08
C TYR A 154 13.32 14.41 2.81
N ALA A 155 13.60 15.64 3.23
CA ALA A 155 14.90 15.98 3.84
C ALA A 155 15.14 15.28 5.19
N VAL A 156 14.09 15.00 5.96
CA VAL A 156 14.20 14.23 7.22
C VAL A 156 14.65 12.80 6.93
N GLN A 157 14.05 12.17 5.92
CA GLN A 157 14.31 10.79 5.50
C GLN A 157 15.74 10.71 4.98
N ALA A 158 16.12 11.61 4.08
CA ALA A 158 17.47 11.67 3.53
C ALA A 158 18.52 11.81 4.65
N TYR A 159 18.29 12.72 5.61
CA TYR A 159 19.20 12.93 6.72
C TYR A 159 19.34 11.72 7.64
N ILE A 160 18.23 11.06 7.99
CA ILE A 160 18.25 9.85 8.81
C ILE A 160 18.89 8.69 8.04
N LEU A 161 18.57 8.52 6.75
CA LEU A 161 19.13 7.47 5.90
C LEU A 161 20.64 7.58 5.76
N GLU A 162 21.20 8.79 5.60
CA GLU A 162 22.66 9.01 5.59
C GLU A 162 23.36 8.46 6.84
N HIS A 163 22.68 8.49 7.99
CA HIS A 163 23.18 7.89 9.22
C HIS A 163 22.94 6.39 9.27
N LEU A 164 21.74 5.92 8.92
CA LEU A 164 21.40 4.50 8.93
C LEU A 164 22.24 3.68 7.95
N VAL A 165 22.72 4.27 6.85
CA VAL A 165 23.67 3.62 5.93
C VAL A 165 24.95 3.21 6.65
N LYS A 166 25.42 3.99 7.63
CA LYS A 166 26.61 3.64 8.43
C LYS A 166 26.34 2.45 9.36
N GLU A 167 25.15 2.38 9.93
CA GLU A 167 24.72 1.24 10.74
C GLU A 167 24.56 -0.03 9.89
N PHE A 168 24.05 0.10 8.66
CA PHE A 168 24.00 -1.00 7.70
C PHE A 168 25.40 -1.48 7.28
N ASP A 169 26.32 -0.56 6.98
CA ASP A 169 27.70 -0.90 6.64
C ASP A 169 28.38 -1.65 7.80
N ALA A 170 28.27 -1.12 9.02
CA ALA A 170 28.78 -1.78 10.22
C ALA A 170 28.16 -3.18 10.44
N SER A 171 26.84 -3.32 10.22
CA SER A 171 26.14 -4.60 10.27
C SER A 171 26.73 -5.61 9.26
N VAL A 172 26.87 -5.22 7.99
CA VAL A 172 27.41 -6.10 6.93
C VAL A 172 28.83 -6.56 7.26
N TRP A 173 29.69 -5.62 7.66
CA TRP A 173 31.07 -5.97 8.02
C TRP A 173 31.14 -6.86 9.26
N SER A 174 30.28 -6.64 10.26
CA SER A 174 30.22 -7.49 11.45
C SER A 174 29.89 -8.96 11.11
N TRP A 175 28.94 -9.18 10.20
CA TRP A 175 28.59 -10.52 9.73
C TRP A 175 29.68 -11.14 8.86
N ARG A 176 30.30 -10.36 7.97
CA ARG A 176 31.45 -10.83 7.18
C ARG A 176 32.57 -11.31 8.09
N ASP A 177 32.93 -10.54 9.10
CA ASP A 177 34.03 -10.87 10.01
C ASP A 177 33.70 -12.12 10.84
N ARG A 178 32.42 -12.28 11.23
CA ARG A 178 31.93 -13.49 11.88
C ARG A 178 32.04 -14.73 11.00
N VAL A 179 31.58 -14.65 9.75
CA VAL A 179 31.72 -15.73 8.77
C VAL A 179 33.19 -16.03 8.53
N ARG A 180 34.04 -15.01 8.37
CA ARG A 180 35.49 -15.19 8.19
C ARG A 180 36.14 -15.88 9.38
N GLN A 181 35.71 -15.57 10.61
CA GLN A 181 36.19 -16.26 11.81
C GLN A 181 35.77 -17.73 11.81
N PHE A 182 34.50 -18.00 11.52
CA PHE A 182 33.98 -19.36 11.39
C PHE A 182 34.76 -20.18 10.33
N GLU A 183 34.98 -19.61 9.14
CA GLU A 183 35.77 -20.24 8.06
C GLU A 183 37.20 -20.53 8.49
N LYS A 184 37.86 -19.59 9.17
CA LYS A 184 39.22 -19.79 9.71
C LYS A 184 39.26 -20.90 10.75
N ASP A 185 38.28 -20.96 11.64
CA ASP A 185 38.21 -21.97 12.69
C ASP A 185 37.98 -23.38 12.13
N ARG A 186 37.24 -23.49 11.02
CA ARG A 186 37.02 -24.73 10.29
C ARG A 186 38.28 -25.27 9.61
N LEU A 187 39.13 -24.37 9.12
CA LEU A 187 40.40 -24.70 8.45
C LEU A 187 41.55 -24.98 9.44
N LYS A 188 41.39 -24.69 10.74
CA LYS A 188 42.41 -25.02 11.74
C LYS A 188 42.48 -26.55 11.90
N PRO A 189 43.67 -27.16 11.86
CA PRO A 189 43.81 -28.57 12.15
C PRO A 189 43.34 -28.83 13.58
N LYS A 190 42.27 -29.61 13.75
CA LYS A 190 41.79 -30.03 15.06
C LYS A 190 42.90 -30.80 15.75
N THR A 191 43.44 -30.29 16.85
CA THR A 191 44.53 -30.92 17.60
C THR A 191 44.09 -32.31 18.08
N LYS A 192 44.66 -33.35 17.46
CA LYS A 192 44.72 -34.76 17.91
C LYS A 192 43.39 -35.42 18.31
N ALA A 193 42.58 -35.79 17.32
CA ALA A 193 41.74 -36.98 17.42
C ALA A 193 41.76 -37.70 16.07
N LYS A 194 42.49 -38.84 16.04
CA LYS A 194 42.62 -39.86 14.98
C LYS A 194 42.70 -39.38 13.53
N ALA A 195 43.74 -39.83 12.83
CA ALA A 195 43.81 -39.83 11.38
C ALA A 195 42.53 -40.46 10.79
N VAL A 196 41.61 -39.59 10.38
CA VAL A 196 40.48 -39.88 9.51
C VAL A 196 40.68 -38.93 8.33
N ASP A 197 40.59 -39.52 7.16
CA ASP A 197 41.01 -39.03 5.84
C ASP A 197 40.76 -37.52 5.62
N THR A 198 41.83 -36.78 5.34
CA THR A 198 41.88 -35.32 5.11
C THR A 198 41.38 -34.90 3.72
N THR A 199 40.39 -35.59 3.14
CA THR A 199 39.83 -35.26 1.81
C THR A 199 38.34 -34.87 1.80
N SER A 200 37.62 -34.93 2.92
CA SER A 200 36.21 -34.50 2.92
C SER A 200 36.05 -33.07 3.46
N GLU A 201 35.71 -32.16 2.55
CA GLU A 201 35.18 -30.83 2.85
C GLU A 201 33.99 -30.95 3.84
N PRO A 202 33.85 -30.07 4.84
CA PRO A 202 32.78 -30.16 5.83
C PRO A 202 31.42 -29.94 5.15
N ASP A 203 30.59 -30.99 5.17
CA ASP A 203 29.27 -31.08 4.53
C ASP A 203 28.36 -29.91 4.93
N PRO A 204 28.15 -28.92 4.05
CA PRO A 204 27.12 -27.91 4.25
C PRO A 204 25.79 -28.63 4.02
N ASP A 205 24.86 -28.57 4.97
CA ASP A 205 23.51 -29.13 4.84
C ASP A 205 22.70 -28.34 3.80
N TYR A 206 23.09 -28.50 2.53
CA TYR A 206 22.48 -27.89 1.36
C TYR A 206 21.02 -28.32 1.21
N GLN A 207 20.68 -29.50 1.73
CA GLN A 207 19.35 -30.05 1.69
C GLN A 207 18.37 -29.20 2.50
N ARG A 208 18.70 -28.87 3.76
CA ARG A 208 17.86 -27.96 4.56
C ARG A 208 17.78 -26.55 3.98
N MET A 209 18.87 -26.03 3.43
CA MET A 209 18.83 -24.71 2.77
C MET A 209 17.92 -24.74 1.53
N HIS A 210 18.02 -25.78 0.71
CA HIS A 210 17.19 -25.92 -0.48
C HIS A 210 15.70 -26.05 -0.14
N GLU A 211 15.37 -26.81 0.91
CA GLU A 211 14.00 -26.90 1.43
C GLU A 211 13.47 -25.55 1.93
N ALA A 212 14.30 -24.77 2.64
CA ALA A 212 13.91 -23.43 3.08
C ALA A 212 13.68 -22.47 1.90
N PHE A 213 14.56 -22.50 0.89
CA PHE A 213 14.37 -21.71 -0.34
C PHE A 213 13.13 -22.14 -1.12
N ALA A 214 12.86 -23.44 -1.22
CA ALA A 214 11.66 -23.95 -1.85
C ALA A 214 10.39 -23.49 -1.11
N ALA A 215 10.40 -23.48 0.23
CA ALA A 215 9.30 -22.99 1.05
C ALA A 215 9.03 -21.49 0.85
N VAL A 216 10.07 -20.65 0.82
CA VAL A 216 9.95 -19.21 0.52
C VAL A 216 9.40 -19.00 -0.89
N THR A 217 9.93 -19.71 -1.88
CA THR A 217 9.45 -19.63 -3.27
C THR A 217 7.97 -20.02 -3.39
N GLN A 218 7.52 -21.03 -2.64
CA GLN A 218 6.11 -21.41 -2.57
C GLN A 218 5.24 -20.33 -1.91
N HIS A 219 5.75 -19.68 -0.86
CA HIS A 219 5.05 -18.57 -0.23
C HIS A 219 4.86 -17.40 -1.20
N ASP A 220 5.93 -16.99 -1.89
CA ASP A 220 5.89 -15.89 -2.86
C ASP A 220 4.96 -16.21 -4.03
N SER A 221 4.96 -17.46 -4.50
CA SER A 221 4.02 -17.93 -5.53
C SER A 221 2.57 -17.81 -5.06
N LYS A 222 2.26 -18.14 -3.80
CA LYS A 222 0.91 -17.98 -3.23
C LYS A 222 0.50 -16.51 -3.13
N VAL A 223 1.42 -15.62 -2.75
CA VAL A 223 1.16 -14.17 -2.71
C VAL A 223 0.89 -13.65 -4.13
N ALA A 224 1.71 -14.03 -5.11
CA ALA A 224 1.52 -13.65 -6.50
C ALA A 224 0.16 -14.11 -7.06
N VAL A 225 -0.29 -15.32 -6.72
CA VAL A 225 -1.63 -15.82 -7.09
C VAL A 225 -2.74 -14.99 -6.47
N ARG A 226 -2.62 -14.61 -5.19
CA ARG A 226 -3.61 -13.74 -4.53
C ARG A 226 -3.65 -12.34 -5.14
N ILE A 227 -2.49 -11.80 -5.52
CA ILE A 227 -2.40 -10.53 -6.24
C ILE A 227 -3.08 -10.68 -7.60
N ALA A 228 -2.78 -11.74 -8.37
CA ALA A 228 -3.39 -11.99 -9.67
C ALA A 228 -4.91 -12.17 -9.58
N GLU A 229 -5.42 -12.85 -8.54
CA GLU A 229 -6.85 -13.00 -8.28
C GLU A 229 -7.52 -11.64 -7.98
N ALA A 230 -6.89 -10.83 -7.12
CA ALA A 230 -7.35 -9.48 -6.83
C ALA A 230 -7.35 -8.60 -8.09
N THR A 231 -6.29 -8.64 -8.90
CA THR A 231 -6.19 -7.93 -10.18
C THR A 231 -7.22 -8.44 -11.20
N GLN A 232 -7.53 -9.73 -11.22
CA GLN A 232 -8.57 -10.28 -12.07
C GLN A 232 -9.96 -9.77 -11.67
N SER A 233 -10.23 -9.66 -10.36
CA SER A 233 -11.48 -9.08 -9.87
C SER A 233 -11.59 -7.59 -10.22
N ASP A 234 -10.50 -6.84 -10.09
CA ASP A 234 -10.42 -5.42 -10.45
C ASP A 234 -10.59 -5.19 -11.97
N SER A 235 -10.12 -6.14 -12.79
CA SER A 235 -10.33 -6.13 -14.23
C SER A 235 -11.81 -6.18 -14.63
N ALA A 236 -12.69 -6.78 -13.81
CA ALA A 236 -14.14 -6.81 -14.08
C ALA A 236 -14.78 -5.42 -13.92
N SER A 237 -14.35 -4.67 -12.90
CA SER A 237 -14.76 -3.27 -12.68
C SER A 237 -14.29 -2.37 -13.82
N THR A 238 -13.02 -2.51 -14.23
CA THR A 238 -12.43 -1.73 -15.33
C THR A 238 -13.14 -1.97 -16.68
N LYS A 239 -13.58 -3.20 -16.95
CA LYS A 239 -14.40 -3.52 -18.14
C LYS A 239 -15.75 -2.83 -18.14
N THR A 240 -16.38 -2.66 -16.98
CA THR A 240 -17.69 -2.00 -16.85
C THR A 240 -17.57 -0.51 -17.15
N ILE A 241 -16.55 0.17 -16.61
CA ILE A 241 -16.26 1.58 -16.90
C ILE A 241 -16.00 1.78 -18.41
N SER A 242 -15.21 0.88 -19.00
CA SER A 242 -14.91 0.91 -20.43
C SER A 242 -16.16 0.74 -21.29
N PHE A 243 -17.08 -0.15 -20.90
CA PHE A 243 -18.35 -0.36 -21.61
C PHE A 243 -19.26 0.88 -21.55
N LEU A 244 -19.36 1.53 -20.38
CA LEU A 244 -20.09 2.80 -20.25
C LEU A 244 -19.48 3.87 -21.16
N GLY A 245 -18.15 3.94 -21.24
CA GLY A 245 -17.45 4.83 -22.16
C GLY A 245 -17.82 4.60 -23.63
N LEU A 246 -17.90 3.34 -24.07
CA LEU A 246 -18.28 2.99 -25.45
C LEU A 246 -19.70 3.44 -25.84
N ILE A 247 -20.62 3.49 -24.86
CA ILE A 247 -22.00 3.95 -25.05
C ILE A 247 -22.08 5.48 -25.01
N PHE A 248 -21.43 6.11 -24.04
CA PHE A 248 -21.60 7.54 -23.79
C PHE A 248 -20.75 8.43 -24.70
N LEU A 249 -19.54 8.03 -25.08
CA LEU A 249 -18.66 8.87 -25.93
C LEU A 249 -19.30 9.26 -27.27
N PRO A 250 -19.90 8.34 -28.04
CA PRO A 250 -20.55 8.69 -29.31
C PRO A 250 -21.73 9.64 -29.13
N SER A 251 -22.54 9.38 -28.09
CA SER A 251 -23.70 10.22 -27.75
C SER A 251 -23.26 11.64 -27.37
N THR A 252 -22.24 11.76 -26.53
CA THR A 252 -21.67 13.05 -26.11
C THR A 252 -21.03 13.80 -27.28
N PHE A 253 -20.36 13.10 -28.19
CA PHE A 253 -19.80 13.69 -29.41
C PHE A 253 -20.89 14.28 -30.31
N VAL A 254 -21.98 13.53 -30.55
CA VAL A 254 -23.13 14.00 -31.32
C VAL A 254 -23.79 15.22 -30.64
N CYS A 255 -23.94 15.18 -29.31
CA CYS A 255 -24.45 16.31 -28.53
C CYS A 255 -23.59 17.57 -28.69
N SER A 256 -22.27 17.43 -28.60
CA SER A 256 -21.31 18.53 -28.76
C SER A 256 -21.26 19.07 -30.19
N LEU A 257 -21.37 18.20 -31.20
CA LEU A 257 -21.29 18.61 -32.61
C LEU A 257 -22.53 19.41 -33.03
N PHE A 258 -23.69 19.01 -32.53
CA PHE A 258 -24.91 19.74 -32.84
C PHE A 258 -25.02 21.03 -32.04
N SER A 259 -24.44 21.15 -30.83
CA SER A 259 -24.35 22.39 -30.03
C SER A 259 -25.57 23.32 -30.11
N THR A 260 -26.76 22.75 -30.27
CA THR A 260 -27.99 23.48 -30.54
C THR A 260 -28.94 23.16 -29.41
N SER A 261 -29.41 24.19 -28.72
CA SER A 261 -30.47 24.08 -27.72
C SER A 261 -31.71 23.45 -28.37
N PHE A 262 -31.83 22.13 -28.31
CA PHE A 262 -33.01 21.40 -28.79
C PHE A 262 -34.28 21.78 -28.00
N PHE A 263 -34.09 22.42 -26.85
CA PHE A 263 -35.10 22.95 -25.96
C PHE A 263 -34.99 24.48 -25.94
N SER A 264 -36.08 25.16 -26.30
CA SER A 264 -36.18 26.63 -26.25
C SER A 264 -37.33 27.02 -25.32
N LEU A 265 -37.03 27.84 -24.32
CA LEU A 265 -38.02 28.52 -23.48
C LEU A 265 -38.45 29.79 -24.21
N GLN A 266 -39.70 29.84 -24.67
CA GLN A 266 -40.24 31.02 -25.34
C GLN A 266 -41.39 31.62 -24.53
N PRO A 267 -41.40 32.95 -24.30
CA PRO A 267 -42.53 33.65 -23.71
C PRO A 267 -43.67 33.80 -24.72
N THR A 268 -44.91 33.78 -24.24
CA THR A 268 -46.10 33.87 -25.10
C THR A 268 -46.16 35.22 -25.80
N VAL A 269 -45.81 35.27 -27.07
CA VAL A 269 -46.29 36.37 -27.91
C VAL A 269 -46.72 35.93 -29.30
N ASP A 270 -46.24 34.81 -29.82
CA ASP A 270 -46.74 34.26 -31.07
C ASP A 270 -46.69 32.74 -30.98
N LEU A 271 -47.81 32.05 -31.19
CA LEU A 271 -47.92 30.77 -31.91
C LEU A 271 -49.35 30.20 -31.82
N ASP A 272 -50.04 30.21 -32.95
CA ASP A 272 -51.28 29.50 -33.22
C ASP A 272 -50.92 28.04 -33.58
N GLY A 273 -50.81 27.16 -32.58
CA GLY A 273 -50.45 25.76 -32.81
C GLY A 273 -49.90 25.03 -31.59
N SER A 274 -50.67 24.05 -31.11
CA SER A 274 -50.46 23.14 -29.98
C SER A 274 -49.02 22.75 -29.59
N GLN A 275 -48.65 22.89 -28.30
CA GLN A 275 -48.56 21.79 -27.31
C GLN A 275 -47.88 22.23 -25.99
N GLY A 276 -48.51 21.87 -24.85
CA GLY A 276 -47.89 21.84 -23.51
C GLY A 276 -48.72 22.50 -22.39
N THR A 277 -48.80 21.86 -21.21
CA THR A 277 -49.34 22.49 -19.99
C THR A 277 -48.43 23.63 -19.52
N PRO A 278 -48.96 24.83 -19.20
CA PRO A 278 -48.15 25.99 -18.86
C PRO A 278 -47.41 25.79 -17.53
N SER A 279 -46.10 26.04 -17.51
CA SER A 279 -45.34 26.16 -16.26
C SER A 279 -45.23 27.64 -15.88
N THR A 280 -45.98 28.06 -14.87
CA THR A 280 -45.93 29.40 -14.28
C THR A 280 -44.75 29.49 -13.31
N THR A 281 -43.63 30.05 -13.77
CA THR A 281 -42.44 30.22 -12.91
C THR A 281 -41.76 31.57 -13.11
N HIS A 282 -42.53 32.64 -13.32
CA HIS A 282 -42.05 34.03 -13.25
C HIS A 282 -43.09 34.92 -12.54
N PRO A 283 -42.69 35.91 -11.71
CA PRO A 283 -43.61 36.83 -11.02
C PRO A 283 -44.46 37.69 -11.97
N ASP A 284 -44.06 37.78 -13.24
CA ASP A 284 -44.87 38.33 -14.32
C ASP A 284 -45.63 37.17 -14.93
N ASN A 285 -46.96 37.10 -14.78
CA ASN A 285 -47.84 35.99 -15.18
C ASN A 285 -47.87 35.72 -16.71
N ILE A 286 -46.73 35.41 -17.34
CA ILE A 286 -46.56 35.11 -18.76
C ILE A 286 -46.32 33.60 -18.89
N PRO A 287 -47.25 32.82 -19.49
CA PRO A 287 -47.15 31.35 -19.50
C PRO A 287 -46.08 30.83 -20.48
N THR A 288 -44.84 30.65 -20.03
CA THR A 288 -43.80 30.02 -20.87
C THR A 288 -44.09 28.54 -21.16
N TYR A 289 -43.85 28.09 -22.39
CA TYR A 289 -43.93 26.69 -22.79
C TYR A 289 -42.54 26.13 -23.14
N TRP A 290 -42.36 24.81 -23.03
CA TRP A 290 -41.17 24.10 -23.50
C TRP A 290 -41.42 23.60 -24.92
N ILE A 291 -40.80 24.23 -25.94
CA ILE A 291 -40.79 23.67 -27.29
C ILE A 291 -39.53 22.82 -27.49
N VAL A 292 -39.75 21.58 -27.89
CA VAL A 292 -38.72 20.69 -28.44
C VAL A 292 -38.68 20.88 -29.95
N SER A 293 -37.50 21.05 -30.53
CA SER A 293 -37.35 21.14 -31.98
C SER A 293 -37.81 19.85 -32.66
N ASP A 294 -38.63 19.96 -33.70
CA ASP A 294 -39.08 18.84 -34.55
C ASP A 294 -37.91 18.10 -35.24
N ARG A 295 -36.72 18.71 -35.23
CA ARG A 295 -35.47 18.11 -35.72
C ARG A 295 -34.77 17.22 -34.69
N PHE A 296 -35.33 17.03 -33.49
CA PHE A 296 -34.74 16.21 -32.43
C PHE A 296 -34.52 14.74 -32.86
N TRP A 297 -35.28 14.24 -33.83
CA TRP A 297 -35.09 12.90 -34.39
C TRP A 297 -33.68 12.68 -34.96
N ILE A 298 -33.02 13.75 -35.43
CA ILE A 298 -31.68 13.71 -36.03
C ILE A 298 -30.65 13.22 -35.01
N TYR A 299 -30.80 13.56 -33.72
CA TYR A 299 -29.92 13.06 -32.67
C TYR A 299 -29.94 11.52 -32.62
N TRP A 300 -31.12 10.91 -32.58
CA TRP A 300 -31.26 9.45 -32.55
C TRP A 300 -30.80 8.78 -33.85
N ALA A 301 -31.00 9.46 -34.99
CA ALA A 301 -30.55 8.98 -36.30
C ALA A 301 -29.03 8.83 -36.41
N PHE A 302 -28.25 9.62 -35.68
CA PHE A 302 -26.78 9.54 -35.67
C PHE A 302 -26.21 8.84 -34.43
N ALA A 303 -26.80 9.05 -33.25
CA ALA A 303 -26.30 8.48 -32.00
C ALA A 303 -26.44 6.95 -31.95
N ILE A 304 -27.56 6.38 -32.41
CA ILE A 304 -27.77 4.93 -32.38
C ILE A 304 -26.81 4.20 -33.35
N PRO A 305 -26.67 4.60 -34.63
CA PRO A 305 -25.73 3.93 -35.52
C PRO A 305 -24.27 4.07 -35.07
N LEU A 306 -23.89 5.23 -34.54
CA LEU A 306 -22.52 5.47 -34.10
C LEU A 306 -22.17 4.65 -32.85
N THR A 307 -23.10 4.50 -31.90
CA THR A 307 -22.91 3.61 -30.73
C THR A 307 -22.85 2.13 -31.12
N LEU A 308 -23.67 1.70 -32.06
CA LEU A 308 -23.58 0.34 -32.59
C LEU A 308 -22.25 0.11 -33.31
N PHE A 309 -21.76 1.10 -34.07
CA PHE A 309 -20.47 1.02 -34.75
C PHE A 309 -19.30 0.90 -33.77
N THR A 310 -19.26 1.72 -32.71
CA THR A 310 -18.18 1.63 -31.70
C THR A 310 -18.18 0.30 -30.96
N ILE A 311 -19.36 -0.22 -30.60
CA ILE A 311 -19.50 -1.55 -29.97
C ILE A 311 -19.06 -2.65 -30.92
N LEU A 312 -19.40 -2.57 -32.21
CA LEU A 312 -19.03 -3.55 -33.23
C LEU A 312 -17.52 -3.58 -33.47
N VAL A 313 -16.87 -2.42 -33.62
CA VAL A 313 -15.41 -2.32 -33.75
C VAL A 313 -14.71 -2.91 -32.53
N TRP A 314 -15.19 -2.58 -31.33
CA TRP A 314 -14.67 -3.14 -30.08
C TRP A 314 -14.86 -4.67 -30.03
N SER A 315 -16.05 -5.18 -30.37
CA SER A 315 -16.35 -6.61 -30.38
C SER A 315 -15.45 -7.39 -31.35
N ILE A 316 -15.24 -6.85 -32.56
CA ILE A 316 -14.31 -7.43 -33.54
C ILE A 316 -12.89 -7.43 -33.00
N TRP A 317 -12.45 -6.33 -32.37
CA TRP A 317 -11.13 -6.24 -31.77
C TRP A 317 -10.94 -7.23 -30.61
N GLN A 318 -11.94 -7.38 -29.72
CA GLN A 318 -11.92 -8.35 -28.63
C GLN A 318 -11.84 -9.79 -29.16
N ASN A 319 -12.59 -10.12 -30.21
CA ASN A 319 -12.51 -11.44 -30.83
C ASN A 319 -11.17 -11.66 -31.56
N TYR A 320 -10.64 -10.64 -32.24
CA TYR A 320 -9.36 -10.72 -32.93
C TYR A 320 -8.19 -10.89 -31.97
N THR A 321 -8.18 -10.13 -30.87
CA THR A 321 -7.18 -10.25 -29.80
C THR A 321 -7.28 -11.58 -29.06
N ALA A 322 -8.49 -12.10 -28.85
CA ALA A 322 -8.71 -13.43 -28.27
C ALA A 322 -8.16 -14.57 -29.16
N LEU A 323 -8.18 -14.40 -30.49
CA LEU A 323 -7.60 -15.36 -31.43
C LEU A 323 -6.06 -15.29 -31.50
N ARG A 324 -5.46 -14.11 -31.32
CA ARG A 324 -4.00 -13.93 -31.31
C ARG A 324 -3.32 -14.37 -30.01
N HIS A 325 -4.03 -14.33 -28.88
CA HIS A 325 -3.53 -14.79 -27.60
C HIS A 325 -4.42 -15.94 -27.07
N PRO A 326 -4.16 -17.20 -27.49
CA PRO A 326 -4.86 -18.33 -26.89
C PRO A 326 -4.57 -18.34 -25.39
N LYS A 327 -5.61 -18.18 -24.58
CA LYS A 327 -5.51 -18.31 -23.12
C LYS A 327 -5.09 -19.75 -22.81
N ALA A 328 -4.02 -19.91 -22.04
CA ALA A 328 -3.58 -21.20 -21.50
C ALA A 328 -4.52 -21.72 -20.38
N SER A 329 -5.83 -21.65 -20.59
CA SER A 329 -6.85 -22.04 -19.61
C SER A 329 -7.94 -22.88 -20.27
N ASP A 330 -7.57 -24.07 -20.74
CA ASP A 330 -8.50 -25.14 -21.13
C ASP A 330 -8.28 -26.43 -20.29
N MET A 331 -7.81 -26.28 -19.04
CA MET A 331 -7.76 -27.37 -18.06
C MET A 331 -8.63 -27.09 -16.82
N VAL A 332 -9.92 -26.79 -17.00
CA VAL A 332 -10.97 -27.00 -15.95
C VAL A 332 -12.31 -27.27 -16.68
N PRO A 333 -13.14 -28.26 -16.26
CA PRO A 333 -14.28 -28.71 -17.06
C PRO A 333 -15.38 -27.66 -17.22
N LYS A 334 -15.93 -27.58 -18.43
CA LYS A 334 -17.12 -26.79 -18.77
C LYS A 334 -18.31 -27.20 -17.92
N GLY A 335 -18.80 -26.27 -17.10
CA GLY A 335 -20.07 -26.42 -16.42
C GLY A 335 -20.34 -25.37 -15.35
N MET A 336 -20.48 -24.09 -15.71
CA MET A 336 -21.09 -23.12 -14.80
C MET A 336 -22.10 -22.23 -15.53
N LYS A 337 -23.38 -22.42 -15.15
CA LYS A 337 -24.55 -21.80 -15.75
C LYS A 337 -24.56 -20.27 -15.52
N PHE A 338 -25.09 -19.56 -16.51
CA PHE A 338 -25.16 -18.09 -16.67
C PHE A 338 -25.89 -17.32 -15.55
N GLY A 339 -26.38 -17.98 -14.50
CA GLY A 339 -27.12 -17.36 -13.39
C GLY A 339 -26.27 -16.86 -12.22
N ALA A 340 -24.94 -16.96 -12.29
CA ALA A 340 -24.06 -16.62 -11.16
C ALA A 340 -23.57 -15.15 -11.15
N MET A 341 -23.98 -14.33 -12.11
CA MET A 341 -23.48 -12.94 -12.23
C MET A 341 -24.04 -11.98 -11.17
N PHE A 342 -25.11 -12.36 -10.44
CA PHE A 342 -25.79 -11.48 -9.47
C PHE A 342 -26.10 -12.11 -8.10
N SER A 343 -25.33 -13.10 -7.64
CA SER A 343 -25.48 -13.64 -6.28
C SER A 343 -24.26 -13.33 -5.40
N PRO A 344 -24.42 -12.70 -4.22
CA PRO A 344 -23.36 -12.59 -3.24
C PRO A 344 -23.09 -13.97 -2.62
N ARG A 345 -22.18 -14.72 -3.22
CA ARG A 345 -22.00 -16.15 -2.94
C ARG A 345 -21.00 -16.37 -1.79
N SER A 346 -21.54 -16.42 -0.56
CA SER A 346 -20.79 -16.53 0.71
C SER A 346 -20.60 -17.95 1.26
N LYS A 347 -20.77 -19.03 0.48
CA LYS A 347 -20.78 -20.41 1.05
C LYS A 347 -19.63 -21.33 0.63
N ASP A 348 -18.93 -21.09 -0.48
CA ASP A 348 -17.81 -21.95 -0.91
C ASP A 348 -16.51 -21.70 -0.12
N ARG A 349 -16.42 -20.55 0.57
CA ARG A 349 -15.27 -20.17 1.40
C ARG A 349 -15.03 -21.13 2.58
N LYS A 350 -16.08 -21.77 3.13
CA LYS A 350 -15.94 -22.70 4.27
C LYS A 350 -15.33 -24.05 3.88
N LYS A 351 -15.50 -24.51 2.64
CA LYS A 351 -15.00 -25.83 2.22
C LYS A 351 -13.51 -25.79 1.89
N TYR A 352 -13.02 -24.70 1.30
CA TYR A 352 -11.59 -24.48 1.07
C TYR A 352 -10.81 -24.15 2.35
N HIS A 353 -11.39 -23.40 3.31
CA HIS A 353 -10.74 -23.16 4.61
C HIS A 353 -10.68 -24.41 5.49
N ASN A 354 -11.70 -25.27 5.50
CA ASN A 354 -11.64 -26.51 6.27
C ASN A 354 -10.64 -27.52 5.67
N GLY A 355 -10.50 -27.60 4.34
CA GLY A 355 -9.49 -28.43 3.70
C GLY A 355 -8.04 -27.94 3.92
N LEU A 356 -7.84 -26.62 4.05
CA LEU A 356 -6.53 -26.04 4.40
C LEU A 356 -6.14 -26.30 5.86
N ASN A 357 -7.11 -26.31 6.79
CA ASN A 357 -6.86 -26.65 8.19
C ASN A 357 -6.56 -28.15 8.40
N GLU A 358 -7.12 -29.04 7.58
CA GLU A 358 -6.76 -30.48 7.61
C GLU A 358 -5.33 -30.74 7.11
N ILE A 359 -4.84 -29.95 6.15
CA ILE A 359 -3.45 -30.03 5.67
C ILE A 359 -2.47 -29.47 6.73
N GLU A 360 -2.85 -28.42 7.47
CA GLU A 360 -2.06 -27.92 8.62
C GLU A 360 -2.00 -28.90 9.79
N LEU A 361 -3.01 -29.75 9.99
CA LEU A 361 -3.01 -30.80 11.02
C LEU A 361 -2.17 -32.02 10.62
N GLY A 362 -2.22 -32.44 9.36
CA GLY A 362 -1.42 -33.58 8.87
C GLY A 362 0.10 -33.34 8.86
N GLN A 363 0.54 -32.07 8.85
CA GLN A 363 1.97 -31.72 8.88
C GLN A 363 2.53 -31.61 10.32
N LYS A 364 1.67 -31.70 11.34
CA LYS A 364 2.06 -31.59 12.77
C LYS A 364 2.40 -32.92 13.44
N ASP A 365 2.09 -34.05 12.81
CA ASP A 365 2.24 -35.40 13.41
C ASP A 365 3.51 -36.17 12.99
N CYS A 366 4.46 -35.54 12.28
CA CYS A 366 5.78 -36.13 12.07
C CYS A 366 6.69 -35.81 13.28
N GLY A 367 6.60 -36.64 14.31
CA GLY A 367 7.56 -36.70 15.43
C GLY A 367 8.95 -37.21 15.00
N PRO A 368 9.95 -37.15 15.90
CA PRO A 368 11.36 -37.22 15.54
C PRO A 368 11.81 -38.66 15.22
N VAL A 369 12.61 -38.81 14.17
CA VAL A 369 13.46 -39.98 13.91
C VAL A 369 14.92 -39.57 14.05
#